data_AF-A0AAJ6LD47-F1
#
_entry.id   AF-A0AAJ6LD47-F1
#
_cell.length_a   1.000
_cell.length_b   1.000
_cell.length_c   1.000
_cell.angle_alpha   90.00
_cell.angle_beta   90.00
_cell.angle_gamma   90.00
#
_symmetry.space_group_name_H-M   'P 1'
#
loop_
_entity.id
_entity.type
_entity.pdbx_description
1 polymer ?
#
loop_
_entity_poly.entity_id
_entity_poly.type
_entity_poly.pdbx_seq_one_letter_code
_entity_poly.pdbx_strand_id
1 'polypeptide(L)'
;MEMHSNLYYKHADAQIMSKLDRLFQEHRGDASQFSALVCDINPEHGAELAKDILNTVDNIEFDLGPESLYSLAGYSIAHFVHGSSGDEFMEAILFFLKALLPDIHAQAWGCGDDDPWEFWFKFEGDELVREDDEPLNDPEEDEEIKASIYAWWHADLPKEIKEGFLNEKS
;
A
#
# COMPACT_ATOMS: atom_id res chain seq x y z
N MET A 1 -14.93 12.67 4.30
CA MET A 1 -13.49 12.60 4.07
C MET A 1 -13.21 11.18 3.68
N GLU A 2 -13.14 11.00 2.37
CA GLU A 2 -12.65 9.79 1.74
C GLU A 2 -11.13 9.94 1.60
N MET A 3 -10.41 8.85 1.78
CA MET A 3 -8.96 8.84 1.67
C MET A 3 -8.56 7.89 0.55
N HIS A 4 -7.77 8.41 -0.38
CA HIS A 4 -7.26 7.65 -1.51
C HIS A 4 -5.87 7.15 -1.18
N SER A 5 -5.59 5.88 -1.46
CA SER A 5 -4.25 5.35 -1.28
C SER A 5 -3.88 4.34 -2.35
N ASN A 6 -2.60 4.31 -2.69
CA ASN A 6 -2.02 3.35 -3.60
C ASN A 6 -0.99 2.50 -2.83
N LEU A 7 -1.19 1.19 -2.87
CA LEU A 7 -0.24 0.20 -2.40
C LEU A 7 0.59 -0.30 -3.59
N TYR A 8 1.90 -0.16 -3.49
CA TYR A 8 2.87 -0.60 -4.48
C TYR A 8 3.56 -1.85 -3.98
N TYR A 9 3.43 -2.95 -4.72
CA TYR A 9 4.14 -4.18 -4.37
C TYR A 9 4.80 -4.84 -5.57
N LYS A 10 5.92 -5.50 -5.28
CA LYS A 10 6.72 -6.21 -6.27
C LYS A 10 7.48 -7.36 -5.63
N HIS A 11 7.55 -8.47 -6.34
CA HIS A 11 8.31 -9.65 -5.98
C HIS A 11 9.04 -10.19 -7.21
N ALA A 12 10.22 -10.80 -7.02
CA ALA A 12 11.03 -11.32 -8.12
C ALA A 12 10.38 -12.54 -8.81
N ASP A 13 9.61 -13.32 -8.06
CA ASP A 13 8.85 -14.45 -8.59
C ASP A 13 7.48 -14.01 -9.15
N ALA A 14 7.30 -14.19 -10.45
CA ALA A 14 6.07 -13.87 -11.16
C ALA A 14 4.86 -14.72 -10.73
N GLN A 15 5.08 -15.96 -10.24
CA GLN A 15 4.00 -16.78 -9.71
C GLN A 15 3.48 -16.21 -8.39
N ILE A 16 4.39 -15.72 -7.54
CA ILE A 16 4.01 -15.02 -6.30
C ILE A 16 3.27 -13.72 -6.62
N MET A 17 3.75 -12.92 -7.58
CA MET A 17 3.03 -11.73 -8.04
C MET A 17 1.61 -12.06 -8.49
N SER A 18 1.44 -13.09 -9.33
CA SER A 18 0.12 -13.51 -9.79
C SER A 18 -0.80 -13.96 -8.65
N LYS A 19 -0.26 -14.59 -7.60
CA LYS A 19 -1.06 -14.98 -6.42
C LYS A 19 -1.44 -13.78 -5.56
N LEU A 20 -0.55 -12.80 -5.41
CA LEU A 20 -0.85 -11.55 -4.72
C LEU A 20 -1.94 -10.76 -5.44
N ASP A 21 -1.86 -10.64 -6.77
CA ASP A 21 -2.90 -9.97 -7.55
C ASP A 21 -4.27 -10.65 -7.33
N ARG A 22 -4.29 -11.99 -7.33
CA ARG A 22 -5.51 -12.77 -7.04
C ARG A 22 -6.00 -12.58 -5.61
N LEU A 23 -5.10 -12.48 -4.62
CA LEU A 23 -5.45 -12.23 -3.22
C LEU A 23 -6.32 -10.97 -3.10
N PHE A 24 -5.95 -9.88 -3.76
CA PHE A 24 -6.67 -8.61 -3.73
C PHE A 24 -7.90 -8.57 -4.65
N GLN A 25 -7.98 -9.39 -5.70
CA GLN A 25 -9.11 -9.34 -6.65
C GLN A 25 -10.22 -10.36 -6.37
N GLU A 26 -9.88 -11.52 -5.82
CA GLU A 26 -10.80 -12.67 -5.83
C GLU A 26 -11.61 -12.82 -4.54
N HIS A 27 -11.12 -12.37 -3.39
CA HIS A 27 -11.76 -12.63 -2.09
C HIS A 27 -13.14 -11.96 -1.96
N ARG A 28 -13.34 -10.75 -2.50
CA ARG A 28 -14.65 -10.04 -2.55
C ARG A 28 -15.42 -10.07 -1.22
N GLY A 29 -14.73 -9.82 -0.11
CA GLY A 29 -15.30 -9.84 1.23
C GLY A 29 -15.45 -11.23 1.88
N ASP A 30 -15.14 -12.33 1.19
CA ASP A 30 -15.21 -13.68 1.76
C ASP A 30 -13.93 -14.02 2.54
N ALA A 31 -14.06 -14.12 3.86
CA ALA A 31 -12.97 -14.47 4.78
C ALA A 31 -12.34 -15.85 4.52
N SER A 32 -13.15 -16.83 4.13
CA SER A 32 -12.67 -18.19 3.85
C SER A 32 -11.88 -18.22 2.55
N GLN A 33 -12.35 -17.50 1.54
CA GLN A 33 -11.64 -17.33 0.28
C GLN A 33 -10.34 -16.55 0.47
N PHE A 34 -10.37 -15.45 1.22
CA PHE A 34 -9.17 -14.69 1.59
C PHE A 34 -8.13 -15.61 2.24
N SER A 35 -8.53 -16.33 3.30
CA SER A 35 -7.64 -17.26 4.01
C SER A 35 -7.06 -18.35 3.11
N ALA A 36 -7.87 -18.88 2.18
CA ALA A 36 -7.39 -19.88 1.22
C ALA A 36 -6.33 -19.32 0.26
N LEU A 37 -6.51 -18.08 -0.22
CA LEU A 37 -5.56 -17.39 -1.09
C LEU A 37 -4.25 -17.10 -0.35
N VAL A 38 -4.33 -16.66 0.91
CA VAL A 38 -3.13 -16.44 1.75
C VAL A 38 -2.37 -17.75 1.98
N CYS A 39 -3.06 -18.85 2.29
CA CYS A 39 -2.44 -20.17 2.45
C CYS A 39 -1.82 -20.72 1.16
N ASP A 40 -2.35 -20.36 -0.02
CA ASP A 40 -1.73 -20.72 -1.29
C ASP A 40 -0.41 -19.96 -1.53
N ILE A 41 -0.27 -18.75 -0.99
CA ILE A 41 0.98 -17.97 -1.05
C ILE A 41 1.98 -18.50 -0.03
N ASN A 42 1.56 -18.68 1.21
CA ASN A 42 2.40 -19.14 2.31
C ASN A 42 1.72 -20.32 3.05
N PRO A 43 2.02 -21.58 2.67
CA PRO A 43 1.38 -22.75 3.27
C PRO A 43 1.75 -22.98 4.74
N GLU A 44 2.87 -22.44 5.20
CA GLU A 44 3.38 -22.68 6.56
C GLU A 44 2.71 -21.76 7.59
N HIS A 45 2.61 -20.48 7.27
CA HIS A 45 2.12 -19.45 8.20
C HIS A 45 0.85 -18.73 7.74
N GLY A 46 0.39 -18.97 6.50
CA GLY A 46 -0.69 -18.20 5.90
C GLY A 46 -2.01 -18.24 6.67
N ALA A 47 -2.33 -19.33 7.36
CA ALA A 47 -3.56 -19.44 8.15
C ALA A 47 -3.56 -18.51 9.37
N GLU A 48 -2.40 -18.36 10.04
CA GLU A 48 -2.24 -17.46 11.18
C GLU A 48 -2.25 -16.01 10.69
N LEU A 49 -1.47 -15.71 9.66
CA LEU A 49 -1.40 -14.37 9.07
C LEU A 49 -2.74 -13.88 8.54
N ALA A 50 -3.51 -14.74 7.87
CA ALA A 50 -4.85 -14.40 7.40
C ALA A 50 -5.78 -14.10 8.59
N LYS A 51 -5.74 -14.92 9.64
CA LYS A 51 -6.54 -14.68 10.83
C LYS A 51 -6.19 -13.35 11.49
N ASP A 52 -4.91 -13.01 11.58
CA ASP A 52 -4.45 -11.80 12.24
C ASP A 52 -4.96 -10.55 11.52
N ILE A 53 -4.75 -10.43 10.21
CA ILE A 53 -5.27 -9.27 9.45
C ILE A 53 -6.80 -9.21 9.43
N LEU A 54 -7.48 -10.36 9.35
CA LEU A 54 -8.95 -10.41 9.40
C LEU A 54 -9.53 -9.99 10.76
N ASN A 55 -8.75 -10.02 11.85
CA ASN A 55 -9.16 -9.49 13.15
C ASN A 55 -8.83 -7.99 13.31
N THR A 56 -8.03 -7.43 12.41
CA THR A 56 -7.65 -6.01 12.42
C THR A 56 -8.64 -5.15 11.63
N VAL A 57 -9.22 -5.69 10.55
CA VAL A 57 -10.15 -4.96 9.68
C VAL A 57 -11.61 -5.08 10.15
N ASP A 58 -12.41 -4.06 9.84
CA ASP A 58 -13.84 -4.01 10.18
C ASP A 58 -14.70 -4.66 9.10
N ASN A 59 -14.35 -4.42 7.83
CA ASN A 59 -15.03 -4.96 6.67
C ASN A 59 -14.03 -5.40 5.60
N ILE A 60 -13.90 -6.72 5.44
CA ILE A 60 -12.98 -7.35 4.49
C ILE A 60 -13.14 -6.79 3.06
N GLU A 61 -14.37 -6.54 2.60
CA GLU A 61 -14.60 -6.07 1.22
C GLU A 61 -14.03 -4.67 0.99
N PHE A 62 -14.20 -3.76 1.95
CA PHE A 62 -13.79 -2.35 1.80
C PHE A 62 -12.37 -2.08 2.32
N ASP A 63 -11.95 -2.81 3.35
CA ASP A 63 -10.66 -2.55 4.00
C ASP A 63 -9.53 -3.30 3.28
N LEU A 64 -9.80 -4.49 2.72
CA LEU A 64 -8.81 -5.34 2.03
C LEU A 64 -9.04 -5.48 0.52
N GLY A 65 -10.19 -5.06 0.00
CA GLY A 65 -10.51 -5.09 -1.42
C GLY A 65 -10.22 -3.74 -2.08
N PRO A 66 -9.16 -3.62 -2.90
CA PRO A 66 -8.92 -2.38 -3.63
C PRO A 66 -10.01 -2.12 -4.67
N GLU A 67 -10.33 -0.85 -4.89
CA GLU A 67 -11.22 -0.37 -5.96
C GLU A 67 -10.66 -0.69 -7.35
N SER A 68 -9.33 -0.65 -7.49
CA SER A 68 -8.68 -1.08 -8.74
C SER A 68 -7.31 -1.69 -8.49
N LEU A 69 -6.91 -2.60 -9.39
CA LEU A 69 -5.58 -3.21 -9.41
C LEU A 69 -5.06 -3.21 -10.84
N TYR A 70 -3.85 -2.69 -11.04
CA TYR A 70 -3.18 -2.67 -12.34
C TYR A 70 -1.67 -2.82 -12.20
N SER A 71 -0.98 -3.14 -13.29
CA SER A 71 0.47 -3.28 -13.30
C SER A 71 1.14 -2.15 -14.07
N LEU A 72 2.17 -1.55 -13.50
CA LEU A 72 2.97 -0.49 -14.13
C LEU A 72 4.42 -0.56 -13.65
N ALA A 73 5.37 -0.36 -14.56
CA ALA A 73 6.81 -0.39 -14.28
C ALA A 73 7.33 -1.62 -13.50
N GLY A 74 6.66 -2.77 -13.66
CA GLY A 74 6.99 -4.02 -12.98
C GLY A 74 6.51 -4.11 -11.52
N TYR A 75 5.64 -3.20 -11.10
CA TYR A 75 4.89 -3.24 -9.85
C TYR A 75 3.44 -3.59 -10.14
N SER A 76 2.78 -4.20 -9.16
CA SER A 76 1.33 -4.16 -9.05
C SER A 76 0.96 -3.00 -8.13
N ILE A 77 -0.08 -2.26 -8.53
CA ILE A 77 -0.56 -1.05 -7.85
C ILE A 77 -2.03 -1.28 -7.52
N ALA A 78 -2.32 -1.38 -6.23
CA ALA A 78 -3.67 -1.54 -5.70
C ALA A 78 -4.15 -0.21 -5.15
N HIS A 79 -5.20 0.34 -5.76
CA HIS A 79 -5.83 1.58 -5.34
C HIS A 79 -6.97 1.29 -4.36
N PHE A 80 -6.94 1.95 -3.20
CA PHE A 80 -7.96 1.84 -2.18
C PHE A 80 -8.64 3.19 -1.94
N VAL A 81 -9.92 3.11 -1.57
CA VAL A 81 -10.70 4.22 -1.05
C VAL A 81 -11.21 3.81 0.31
N HIS A 82 -10.74 4.50 1.35
CA HIS A 82 -11.11 4.22 2.73
C HIS A 82 -11.78 5.44 3.37
N GLY A 83 -12.39 5.23 4.53
CA GLY A 83 -12.78 6.33 5.43
C GLY A 83 -11.58 6.87 6.22
N SER A 84 -11.87 7.49 7.36
CA SER A 84 -10.88 8.15 8.22
C SER A 84 -9.79 7.26 8.82
N SER A 85 -9.89 5.94 8.68
CA SER A 85 -8.96 4.95 9.25
C SER A 85 -8.14 4.22 8.17
N GLY A 86 -8.16 4.69 6.92
CA GLY A 86 -7.48 3.96 5.85
C GLY A 86 -5.95 3.94 5.97
N ASP A 87 -5.35 4.87 6.71
CA ASP A 87 -3.90 4.88 6.94
C ASP A 87 -3.52 3.75 7.90
N GLU A 88 -4.33 3.50 8.92
CA GLU A 88 -4.23 2.33 9.81
C GLU A 88 -4.41 1.02 9.03
N PHE A 89 -5.39 0.95 8.12
CA PHE A 89 -5.59 -0.23 7.27
C PHE A 89 -4.42 -0.45 6.30
N MET A 90 -3.90 0.62 5.71
CA MET A 90 -2.75 0.54 4.81
C MET A 90 -1.49 0.06 5.54
N GLU A 91 -1.24 0.57 6.75
CA GLU A 91 -0.17 0.10 7.62
C GLU A 91 -0.32 -1.41 7.92
N ALA A 92 -1.52 -1.86 8.29
CA ALA A 92 -1.79 -3.27 8.54
C ALA A 92 -1.55 -4.15 7.31
N ILE A 93 -1.97 -3.70 6.12
CA ILE A 93 -1.73 -4.40 4.85
C ILE A 93 -0.23 -4.52 4.56
N LEU A 94 0.56 -3.46 4.79
CA LEU A 94 2.00 -3.46 4.58
C LEU A 94 2.71 -4.46 5.50
N PHE A 95 2.38 -4.45 6.79
CA PHE A 95 2.92 -5.45 7.73
C PHE A 95 2.52 -6.86 7.36
N PHE A 96 1.27 -7.07 6.96
CA PHE A 96 0.79 -8.36 6.50
C PHE A 96 1.57 -8.87 5.27
N LEU A 97 1.79 -8.01 4.26
CA LEU A 97 2.57 -8.38 3.07
C LEU A 97 4.02 -8.75 3.43
N LYS A 98 4.67 -7.94 4.28
CA LYS A 98 6.04 -8.20 4.73
C LYS A 98 6.15 -9.49 5.54
N ALA A 99 5.16 -9.80 6.39
CA ALA A 99 5.09 -11.04 7.15
C ALA A 99 4.79 -12.26 6.26
N LEU A 100 3.94 -12.08 5.24
CA LEU A 100 3.58 -13.12 4.29
C LEU A 100 4.77 -13.52 3.40
N LEU A 101 5.54 -12.52 2.97
CA LEU A 101 6.66 -12.63 2.04
C LEU A 101 7.79 -11.67 2.46
N PRO A 102 8.77 -12.11 3.27
CA PRO A 102 9.83 -11.23 3.80
C PRO A 102 10.64 -10.49 2.73
N ASP A 103 10.80 -11.09 1.54
CA ASP A 103 11.56 -10.55 0.41
C ASP A 103 10.71 -9.67 -0.53
N ILE A 104 9.45 -9.39 -0.19
CA ILE A 104 8.60 -8.50 -0.99
C ILE A 104 9.07 -7.05 -0.87
N HIS A 105 9.03 -6.32 -1.98
CA HIS A 105 9.01 -4.86 -1.95
C HIS A 105 7.57 -4.43 -1.73
N ALA A 106 7.32 -3.63 -0.69
CA ALA A 106 6.02 -3.00 -0.45
C ALA A 106 6.20 -1.57 0.08
N GLN A 107 5.43 -0.63 -0.44
CA GLN A 107 5.33 0.74 0.06
C GLN A 107 3.96 1.32 -0.31
N ALA A 108 3.50 2.34 0.39
CA ALA A 108 2.23 2.98 0.10
C ALA A 108 2.32 4.50 0.17
N TRP A 109 1.46 5.15 -0.60
CA TRP A 109 1.21 6.58 -0.54
C TRP A 109 -0.30 6.79 -0.52
N GLY A 110 -0.76 7.79 0.20
CA GLY A 110 -2.15 8.21 0.09
C GLY A 110 -2.36 9.66 0.45
N CYS A 111 -3.56 10.15 0.15
CA CYS A 111 -3.95 11.54 0.32
C CYS A 111 -5.44 11.69 0.65
N GLY A 112 -5.76 12.81 1.28
CA GLY A 112 -7.14 13.25 1.51
C GLY A 112 -7.81 13.81 0.25
N ASP A 113 -9.14 13.72 0.19
CA ASP A 113 -9.97 14.26 -0.89
C ASP A 113 -10.19 15.79 -0.79
N ASP A 114 -10.35 16.31 0.43
CA ASP A 114 -10.75 17.70 0.70
C ASP A 114 -9.59 18.66 1.03
N ASP A 115 -8.49 18.16 1.59
CA ASP A 115 -7.30 18.93 1.97
C ASP A 115 -6.02 18.24 1.45
N PRO A 116 -5.01 18.99 0.95
CA PRO A 116 -3.78 18.43 0.42
C PRO A 116 -2.90 17.94 1.57
N TRP A 117 -3.29 16.81 2.16
CA TRP A 117 -2.53 16.08 3.16
C TRP A 117 -2.14 14.74 2.57
N GLU A 118 -0.88 14.35 2.75
CA GLU A 118 -0.30 13.12 2.24
C GLU A 118 0.32 12.30 3.36
N PHE A 119 0.26 10.98 3.24
CA PHE A 119 1.01 10.05 4.07
C PHE A 119 1.81 9.08 3.20
N TRP A 120 2.98 8.69 3.73
CA TRP A 120 4.00 7.95 3.00
C TRP A 120 4.52 6.82 3.86
N PHE A 121 4.33 5.59 3.40
CA PHE A 121 4.85 4.39 4.06
C PHE A 121 5.91 3.73 3.21
N LYS A 122 7.06 3.40 3.80
CA LYS A 122 8.11 2.60 3.15
C LYS A 122 8.92 1.83 4.18
N PHE A 123 9.28 0.60 3.86
CA PHE A 123 10.16 -0.20 4.71
C PHE A 123 11.63 0.21 4.56
N GLU A 124 12.29 0.43 5.71
CA GLU A 124 13.75 0.50 5.82
C GLU A 124 14.25 -0.78 6.51
N GLY A 125 14.59 -1.77 5.68
CA GLY A 125 14.86 -3.12 6.17
C GLY A 125 13.58 -3.82 6.64
N ASP A 126 13.45 -3.96 7.96
CA ASP A 126 12.29 -4.57 8.62
C ASP A 126 11.43 -3.54 9.38
N GLU A 127 11.87 -2.28 9.44
CA GLU A 127 11.12 -1.19 10.09
C GLU A 127 10.25 -0.49 9.05
N LEU A 128 8.96 -0.35 9.35
CA LEU A 128 8.05 0.46 8.54
C LEU A 128 8.16 1.91 9.01
N VAL A 129 8.61 2.80 8.12
CA VAL A 129 8.68 4.24 8.39
C VAL A 129 7.46 4.91 7.77
N ARG A 130 6.85 5.81 8.54
CA ARG A 130 5.76 6.69 8.14
C ARG A 130 6.24 8.13 8.17
N GLU A 131 5.98 8.86 7.09
CA GLU A 131 6.09 10.32 7.02
C GLU A 131 4.75 10.91 6.57
N ASP A 132 4.44 12.12 7.00
CA ASP A 132 3.22 12.84 6.66
C ASP A 132 3.58 14.27 6.26
N ASP A 133 2.88 14.85 5.29
CA ASP A 133 3.06 16.25 4.87
C ASP A 133 1.78 16.93 4.40
N GLU A 134 1.83 18.25 4.27
CA GLU A 134 0.73 19.10 3.81
C GLU A 134 1.21 20.04 2.69
N PRO A 135 1.32 19.56 1.44
CA PRO A 135 1.88 20.33 0.34
C PRO A 135 0.96 21.47 -0.11
N LEU A 136 1.51 22.39 -0.88
CA LEU A 136 0.84 23.54 -1.50
C LEU A 136 0.40 24.64 -0.52
N ASN A 137 0.84 24.55 0.74
CA ASN A 137 0.60 25.56 1.76
C ASN A 137 1.63 26.71 1.72
N ASP A 138 2.93 26.38 1.65
CA ASP A 138 4.02 27.36 1.60
C ASP A 138 5.14 26.91 0.63
N PRO A 139 5.65 27.80 -0.26
CA PRO A 139 6.69 27.42 -1.22
C PRO A 139 8.04 27.01 -0.62
N GLU A 140 8.43 27.50 0.56
CA GLU A 140 9.67 27.08 1.21
C GLU A 140 9.49 25.67 1.82
N GLU A 141 8.34 25.41 2.45
CA GLU A 141 7.96 24.08 2.96
C GLU A 141 7.82 23.06 1.82
N ASP A 142 7.23 23.43 0.68
CA ASP A 142 7.10 22.57 -0.51
C ASP A 142 8.48 22.09 -1.03
N GLU A 143 9.48 22.97 -1.01
CA GLU A 143 10.84 22.60 -1.42
C GLU A 143 11.53 21.69 -0.38
N GLU A 144 11.21 21.86 0.90
CA GLU A 144 11.67 20.95 1.97
C GLU A 144 11.03 19.56 1.84
N ILE A 145 9.71 19.48 1.58
CA ILE A 145 8.98 18.22 1.34
C ILE A 145 9.59 17.48 0.14
N LYS A 146 9.84 18.20 -0.97
CA LYS A 146 10.50 17.62 -2.16
C LYS A 146 11.90 17.08 -1.85
N ALA A 147 12.68 17.82 -1.07
CA ALA A 147 14.06 17.48 -0.75
C ALA A 147 14.20 16.36 0.30
N SER A 148 13.16 16.14 1.11
CA SER A 148 13.11 15.13 2.17
C SER A 148 12.21 13.94 1.79
N ILE A 149 10.91 14.01 2.09
CA ILE A 149 9.95 12.91 1.99
C ILE A 149 9.86 12.36 0.57
N TYR A 150 9.71 13.24 -0.43
CA TYR A 150 9.60 12.78 -1.83
C TYR A 150 10.91 12.16 -2.30
N ALA A 151 12.06 12.74 -1.95
CA ALA A 151 13.35 12.18 -2.32
C ALA A 151 13.56 10.79 -1.71
N TRP A 152 13.17 10.62 -0.45
CA TRP A 152 13.25 9.37 0.30
C TRP A 152 12.30 8.29 -0.25
N TRP A 153 11.01 8.60 -0.37
CA TRP A 153 10.00 7.61 -0.75
C TRP A 153 10.22 7.11 -2.18
N HIS A 154 10.53 8.04 -3.09
CA HIS A 154 10.82 7.75 -4.50
C HIS A 154 12.23 7.21 -4.78
N ALA A 155 13.09 7.09 -3.77
CA ALA A 155 14.40 6.48 -3.96
C ALA A 155 14.21 5.06 -4.53
N ASP A 156 14.89 4.79 -5.64
CA ASP A 156 14.85 3.54 -6.41
C ASP A 156 13.52 3.20 -7.12
N LEU A 157 12.51 4.08 -7.05
CA LEU A 157 11.29 3.92 -7.83
C LEU A 157 11.46 4.38 -9.30
N PRO A 158 10.87 3.65 -10.26
CA PRO A 158 10.69 4.12 -11.63
C PRO A 158 9.96 5.46 -11.68
N LYS A 159 10.24 6.26 -12.71
CA LYS A 159 9.65 7.60 -12.87
C LYS A 159 8.14 7.55 -13.08
N GLU A 160 7.65 6.46 -13.65
CA GLU A 160 6.26 6.23 -14.04
C GLU A 160 5.32 6.03 -12.84
N ILE A 161 5.87 5.76 -11.65
CA ILE A 161 5.11 5.46 -10.43
C ILE A 161 5.53 6.38 -9.27
N LYS A 162 6.05 7.57 -9.60
CA LYS A 162 6.32 8.61 -8.61
C LYS A 162 5.04 9.38 -8.35
N GLU A 163 4.65 9.44 -7.09
CA GLU A 163 3.42 10.03 -6.61
C GLU A 163 3.65 11.40 -5.98
N GLY A 164 2.56 12.06 -5.63
CA GLY A 164 2.57 13.24 -4.79
C GLY A 164 2.11 14.51 -5.48
N PHE A 165 1.36 15.35 -4.77
CA PHE A 165 0.84 16.62 -5.30
C PHE A 165 1.94 17.53 -5.89
N LEU A 166 3.14 17.51 -5.34
CA LEU A 166 4.27 18.33 -5.81
C LEU A 166 5.00 17.73 -7.04
N ASN A 167 4.68 16.48 -7.42
CA ASN A 167 5.19 15.81 -8.63
C ASN A 167 4.24 15.97 -9.83
N GLU A 168 2.96 16.28 -9.61
CA GLU A 168 1.96 16.46 -10.68
C GLU A 168 2.18 17.70 -11.58
N LYS A 169 3.27 18.45 -11.40
CA LYS A 169 3.63 19.61 -12.23
C LYS A 169 4.94 19.40 -12.98
N SER A 170 4.83 19.02 -14.25
CA SER A 170 5.82 19.31 -15.30
C SER A 170 5.10 19.80 -16.55
#